data_AF-A0A0F0KRD1-F1
#
_entry.id   AF-A0A0F0KRD1-F1
#
_cell.length_a   1.000
_cell.length_b   1.000
_cell.length_c   1.000
_cell.angle_alpha   90.00
_cell.angle_beta   90.00
_cell.angle_gamma   90.00
#
_symmetry.space_group_name_H-M   'P 1'
#
loop_
_entity.id
_entity.type
_entity.pdbx_description
1 polymer ?
#
loop_
_entity_poly.entity_id
_entity_poly.type
_entity_poly.pdbx_seq_one_letter_code
_entity_poly.pdbx_strand_id
1 'polypeptide(L)'
;MIQTLIATLLWVLVASLLIFRRRRTDRSITHAALTIAVAMTLNVDAVYVAVDGLLGSTNYGMLFSDGLLIIGLFFLGRAAMKAGEYRPRLVRAAVGRPALFTALVGTTMAFFLIDRGATTVTFMRDLGAQPWVAAYSIIMFTYCGIILGAMLTLAMRQFRIGKGAQLIPALLLLIGSSSGIALSVAVITMDLAHVTGNLQFMRSVSAAYGPLSLLAFLFLCAGFAMQPMVRNLQERARRARTAEMLQRLDSLWHQAVRVRPGLSTAQSSTSQIEDEESRLHREIVEIRDAMIDPRTAFELTKAEVTLLEQAERHLLGSSGADANGKPAVVAPRSPDERDRT
;
A
#
# COMPACT_ATOMS: atom_id res chain seq x y z
N MET A 1 -11.93 22.33 -13.67
CA MET A 1 -10.63 22.59 -13.01
C MET A 1 -10.31 21.63 -11.86
N ILE A 2 -11.23 21.33 -10.94
CA ILE A 2 -10.96 20.38 -9.84
C ILE A 2 -10.77 18.94 -10.36
N GLN A 3 -11.65 18.45 -11.23
CA GLN A 3 -11.55 17.10 -11.81
C GLN A 3 -10.23 16.89 -12.57
N THR A 4 -9.78 17.88 -13.35
CA THR A 4 -8.50 17.83 -14.05
C THR A 4 -7.32 17.72 -13.10
N LEU A 5 -7.35 18.42 -11.96
CA LEU A 5 -6.32 18.29 -10.92
C LEU A 5 -6.33 16.91 -10.25
N ILE A 6 -7.52 16.37 -9.98
CA ILE A 6 -7.65 15.02 -9.40
C ILE A 6 -7.13 13.96 -10.37
N ALA A 7 -7.48 14.06 -11.65
CA ALA A 7 -7.01 13.16 -12.68
C ALA A 7 -5.48 13.22 -12.83
N THR A 8 -4.88 14.42 -12.84
CA THR A 8 -3.42 14.56 -12.92
C THR A 8 -2.72 13.98 -11.69
N LEU A 9 -3.24 14.22 -10.48
CA LEU A 9 -2.72 13.62 -9.24
C LEU A 9 -2.72 12.09 -9.29
N LEU A 10 -3.80 11.49 -9.79
CA LEU A 10 -3.92 10.04 -9.93
C LEU A 10 -2.95 9.47 -10.98
N TRP A 11 -2.75 10.16 -12.11
CA TRP A 11 -1.75 9.76 -13.10
C TRP A 11 -0.32 9.87 -12.57
N VAL A 12 -0.02 10.90 -11.77
CA VAL A 12 1.26 11.02 -11.06
C VAL A 12 1.46 9.86 -10.08
N LEU A 13 0.41 9.48 -9.34
CA LEU A 13 0.44 8.29 -8.48
C LEU A 13 0.73 7.02 -9.29
N VAL A 14 0.04 6.81 -10.41
CA VAL A 14 0.26 5.65 -11.30
C VAL A 14 1.71 5.62 -11.78
N ALA A 15 2.23 6.74 -12.28
CA ALA A 15 3.62 6.83 -12.73
C ALA A 15 4.61 6.50 -11.60
N SER A 16 4.40 7.06 -10.40
CA SER A 16 5.21 6.76 -9.22
C SER A 16 5.20 5.26 -8.89
N LEU A 17 4.02 4.65 -8.81
CA LEU A 17 3.88 3.21 -8.53
C LEU A 17 4.54 2.34 -9.61
N LEU A 18 4.50 2.75 -10.88
CA LEU A 18 5.16 2.04 -11.98
C LEU A 18 6.69 2.16 -11.95
N ILE A 19 7.23 3.31 -11.54
CA ILE A 19 8.68 3.52 -11.38
C ILE A 19 9.23 2.67 -10.24
N PHE A 20 8.54 2.65 -9.09
CA PHE A 20 8.95 1.86 -7.92
C PHE A 20 8.53 0.37 -7.99
N ARG A 21 8.10 -0.11 -9.16
CA ARG A 21 7.52 -1.45 -9.38
C ARG A 21 8.51 -2.61 -9.25
N ARG A 22 9.82 -2.36 -9.27
CA ARG A 22 10.87 -3.37 -9.57
C ARG A 22 10.92 -4.63 -8.67
N ARG A 23 10.20 -4.72 -7.54
CA ARG A 23 10.20 -5.92 -6.68
C ARG A 23 8.84 -6.33 -6.05
N ARG A 24 7.69 -5.79 -6.50
CA ARG A 24 6.38 -6.14 -5.88
C ARG A 24 5.69 -7.32 -6.58
N THR A 25 5.39 -8.36 -5.81
CA THR A 25 4.45 -9.44 -6.18
C THR A 25 2.99 -8.95 -6.14
N ASP A 26 2.71 -7.86 -5.41
CA ASP A 26 1.33 -7.38 -5.19
C ASP A 26 0.95 -6.24 -6.15
N ARG A 27 0.05 -6.56 -7.08
CA ARG A 27 -0.38 -5.67 -8.18
C ARG A 27 -1.68 -4.91 -7.91
N SER A 28 -2.36 -5.24 -6.81
CA SER A 28 -3.69 -4.72 -6.46
C SER A 28 -3.75 -3.20 -6.36
N ILE A 29 -2.77 -2.55 -5.71
CA ILE A 29 -2.71 -1.08 -5.58
C ILE A 29 -2.50 -0.41 -6.93
N THR A 30 -1.62 -0.95 -7.78
CA THR A 30 -1.37 -0.38 -9.11
C THR A 30 -2.59 -0.51 -10.02
N HIS A 31 -3.28 -1.66 -9.97
CA HIS A 31 -4.55 -1.83 -10.70
C HIS A 31 -5.61 -0.87 -10.18
N ALA A 32 -5.75 -0.72 -8.87
CA ALA A 32 -6.67 0.26 -8.27
C ALA A 32 -6.37 1.68 -8.76
N ALA A 33 -5.13 2.14 -8.61
CA ALA A 33 -4.73 3.49 -9.01
C ALA A 33 -4.95 3.73 -10.51
N LEU A 34 -4.61 2.75 -11.36
CA LEU A 34 -4.81 2.85 -12.80
C LEU A 34 -6.30 2.94 -13.16
N THR A 35 -7.14 2.05 -12.62
CA THR A 35 -8.58 2.06 -12.90
C THR A 35 -9.24 3.35 -12.40
N ILE A 36 -8.88 3.83 -11.21
CA ILE A 36 -9.40 5.10 -10.67
C ILE A 36 -8.92 6.30 -11.50
N ALA A 37 -7.66 6.29 -11.97
CA ALA A 37 -7.13 7.34 -12.84
C ALA A 37 -7.90 7.42 -14.17
N VAL A 38 -8.20 6.27 -14.78
CA VAL A 38 -9.00 6.21 -16.01
C VAL A 38 -10.41 6.74 -15.75
N ALA A 39 -11.08 6.28 -14.69
CA ALA A 39 -12.40 6.79 -14.30
C ALA A 39 -12.40 8.32 -14.11
N MET A 40 -11.46 8.86 -13.33
CA MET A 40 -11.38 10.30 -13.10
C MET A 40 -11.03 11.10 -14.36
N THR A 41 -10.32 10.51 -15.32
CA THR A 41 -10.03 11.13 -16.61
C THR A 41 -11.30 11.20 -17.47
N LEU A 42 -12.13 10.16 -17.44
CA LEU A 42 -13.43 10.16 -18.13
C LEU A 42 -14.41 11.18 -17.53
N ASN A 43 -14.25 11.54 -16.27
CA ASN A 43 -15.02 12.61 -15.61
C ASN A 43 -14.54 14.03 -15.92
N VAL A 44 -13.48 14.22 -16.72
CA VAL A 44 -13.10 15.57 -17.17
C VAL A 44 -14.09 16.02 -18.25
N ASP A 45 -14.75 17.16 -18.05
CA ASP A 45 -15.83 17.68 -18.93
C ASP A 45 -15.61 17.46 -20.43
N ALA A 46 -14.44 17.85 -20.96
CA ALA A 46 -14.12 17.70 -22.38
C ALA A 46 -14.04 16.23 -22.84
N VAL A 47 -13.46 15.35 -22.00
CA VAL A 47 -13.35 13.91 -22.27
C VAL A 47 -14.72 13.26 -22.11
N TYR A 48 -15.45 13.64 -21.07
CA TYR A 48 -16.80 13.15 -20.79
C TYR A 48 -17.74 13.40 -21.96
N VAL A 49 -17.85 14.65 -22.43
CA VAL A 49 -18.75 15.02 -23.54
C VAL A 49 -18.38 14.27 -24.82
N ALA A 50 -17.08 14.11 -25.10
CA ALA A 50 -16.63 13.37 -26.28
C ALA A 50 -16.99 11.87 -26.20
N VAL A 51 -16.75 11.23 -25.06
CA VAL A 51 -17.05 9.80 -24.86
C VAL A 51 -18.56 9.57 -24.83
N ASP A 52 -19.31 10.40 -24.12
CA ASP A 52 -20.77 10.28 -24.05
C ASP A 52 -21.43 10.51 -25.42
N GLY A 53 -20.87 11.41 -26.23
CA GLY A 53 -21.29 11.62 -27.61
C GLY A 53 -21.21 10.35 -28.47
N LEU A 54 -20.18 9.52 -28.26
CA LEU A 54 -20.04 8.22 -28.95
C LEU A 54 -21.02 7.16 -28.42
N LEU A 55 -21.50 7.32 -27.18
CA LEU A 55 -22.40 6.40 -26.50
C LEU A 55 -23.88 6.78 -26.63
N GLY A 56 -24.20 7.80 -27.45
CA GLY A 56 -25.57 8.21 -27.74
C GLY A 56 -26.07 9.41 -26.94
N SER A 57 -25.18 10.19 -26.34
CA SER A 57 -25.45 11.51 -25.74
C SER A 57 -26.55 11.54 -24.66
N THR A 58 -26.61 10.49 -23.84
CA THR A 58 -27.64 10.28 -22.79
C THR A 58 -27.02 9.90 -21.45
N ASN A 59 -25.80 10.40 -21.18
CA ASN A 59 -25.05 10.23 -19.95
C ASN A 59 -24.56 8.80 -19.66
N TYR A 60 -24.49 7.91 -20.66
CA TYR A 60 -23.89 6.57 -20.50
C TYR A 60 -22.39 6.63 -20.16
N GLY A 61 -21.69 7.68 -20.59
CA GLY A 61 -20.30 7.92 -20.20
C GLY A 61 -20.13 8.01 -18.67
N MET A 62 -21.16 8.50 -17.97
CA MET A 62 -21.16 8.61 -16.51
C MET A 62 -21.18 7.23 -15.87
N LEU A 63 -22.16 6.40 -16.26
CA LEU A 63 -22.28 5.03 -15.75
C LEU A 63 -20.98 4.22 -15.98
N PHE A 64 -20.35 4.39 -17.14
CA PHE A 64 -19.10 3.70 -17.47
C PHE A 64 -17.94 4.16 -16.57
N SER A 65 -17.75 5.47 -16.43
CA SER A 65 -16.74 6.08 -15.55
C SER A 65 -16.93 5.63 -14.10
N ASP A 66 -18.16 5.66 -13.64
CA ASP A 66 -18.56 5.34 -12.29
C ASP A 66 -18.43 3.84 -11.98
N GLY A 67 -18.73 2.98 -12.96
CA GLY A 67 -18.44 1.55 -12.89
C GLY A 67 -16.94 1.27 -12.76
N LEU A 68 -16.10 1.97 -13.54
CA LEU A 68 -14.64 1.89 -13.40
C LEU A 68 -14.18 2.37 -12.02
N LEU A 69 -14.75 3.46 -11.49
CA LEU A 69 -14.42 3.95 -10.15
C LEU A 69 -14.74 2.90 -9.08
N ILE A 70 -15.92 2.28 -9.13
CA ILE A 70 -16.33 1.21 -8.21
C ILE A 70 -15.37 0.01 -8.28
N ILE A 71 -14.97 -0.40 -9.49
CA ILE A 71 -14.00 -1.49 -9.70
C ILE A 71 -12.61 -1.10 -9.16
N GLY A 72 -12.18 0.14 -9.39
CA GLY A 72 -10.92 0.67 -8.87
C GLY A 72 -10.89 0.68 -7.34
N LEU A 73 -11.98 1.15 -6.70
CA LEU A 73 -12.16 1.12 -5.25
C LEU A 73 -12.20 -0.32 -4.70
N PHE A 74 -12.75 -1.29 -5.43
CA PHE A 74 -12.68 -2.70 -5.05
C PHE A 74 -11.25 -3.21 -4.97
N PHE A 75 -10.43 -2.94 -6.00
CA PHE A 75 -9.02 -3.33 -5.98
C PHE A 75 -8.27 -2.63 -4.84
N LEU A 76 -8.62 -1.37 -4.56
CA LEU A 76 -8.06 -0.60 -3.47
C LEU A 76 -8.39 -1.25 -2.12
N GLY A 77 -9.66 -1.56 -1.85
CA GLY A 77 -10.07 -2.25 -0.64
C GLY A 77 -9.40 -3.62 -0.49
N ARG A 78 -9.27 -4.40 -1.56
CA ARG A 78 -8.55 -5.69 -1.52
C ARG A 78 -7.09 -5.52 -1.16
N ALA A 79 -6.43 -4.47 -1.65
CA ALA A 79 -5.07 -4.16 -1.25
C ALA A 79 -4.99 -3.83 0.25
N ALA A 80 -5.92 -3.04 0.78
CA ALA A 80 -6.02 -2.74 2.21
C ALA A 80 -6.14 -4.03 3.04
N MET A 81 -7.04 -4.91 2.63
CA MET A 81 -7.33 -6.16 3.33
C MET A 81 -6.14 -7.13 3.32
N LYS A 82 -5.33 -7.14 2.25
CA LYS A 82 -4.14 -7.99 2.19
C LYS A 82 -3.02 -7.48 3.11
N ALA A 83 -2.94 -6.18 3.33
CA ALA A 83 -1.99 -5.58 4.26
C ALA A 83 -2.41 -5.69 5.74
N GLY A 84 -3.69 -5.96 6.03
CA GLY A 84 -4.22 -6.08 7.39
C GLY A 84 -4.47 -7.53 7.83
N GLU A 85 -3.78 -7.98 8.88
CA GLU A 85 -4.03 -9.28 9.53
C GLU A 85 -5.36 -9.34 10.32
N TYR A 86 -5.88 -8.18 10.75
CA TYR A 86 -7.10 -8.09 11.57
C TYR A 86 -8.33 -7.89 10.68
N ARG A 87 -9.30 -8.81 10.76
CA ARG A 87 -10.46 -8.83 9.85
C ARG A 87 -11.80 -9.00 10.61
N PRO A 88 -12.45 -7.91 11.04
CA PRO A 88 -13.86 -7.99 11.41
C PRO A 88 -14.68 -8.49 10.19
N ARG A 89 -15.58 -9.45 10.43
CA ARG A 89 -16.37 -10.13 9.37
C ARG A 89 -17.09 -9.14 8.45
N LEU A 90 -17.57 -8.03 9.00
CA LEU A 90 -18.27 -6.97 8.27
C LEU A 90 -17.40 -6.30 7.22
N VAL A 91 -16.17 -5.90 7.57
CA VAL A 91 -15.23 -5.27 6.61
C VAL A 91 -14.82 -6.26 5.52
N ARG A 92 -14.64 -7.54 5.86
CA ARG A 92 -14.35 -8.58 4.86
C ARG A 92 -15.51 -8.81 3.88
N ALA A 93 -16.75 -8.77 4.37
CA ALA A 93 -17.94 -8.90 3.53
C ALA A 93 -18.10 -7.67 2.62
N ALA A 94 -17.90 -6.47 3.18
CA ALA A 94 -18.08 -5.20 2.50
C ALA A 94 -17.01 -4.90 1.42
N VAL A 95 -15.80 -5.47 1.58
CA VAL A 95 -14.72 -5.43 0.57
C VAL A 95 -14.75 -6.69 -0.33
N GLY A 96 -15.80 -7.51 -0.21
CA GLY A 96 -15.96 -8.75 -0.96
C GLY A 96 -16.47 -8.54 -2.39
N ARG A 97 -16.27 -9.56 -3.23
CA ARG A 97 -16.94 -9.67 -4.54
C ARG A 97 -18.46 -9.47 -4.49
N PRO A 98 -19.21 -9.99 -3.50
CA PRO A 98 -20.66 -9.77 -3.45
C PRO A 98 -21.02 -8.30 -3.24
N ALA A 99 -20.26 -7.56 -2.43
CA ALA A 99 -20.49 -6.13 -2.22
C ALA A 99 -20.22 -5.33 -3.49
N LEU A 100 -19.13 -5.64 -4.21
CA LEU A 100 -18.86 -5.07 -5.54
C LEU A 100 -20.02 -5.33 -6.51
N PHE A 101 -20.47 -6.58 -6.60
CA PHE A 101 -21.57 -6.95 -7.50
C PHE A 101 -22.86 -6.23 -7.14
N THR A 102 -23.19 -6.14 -5.85
CA THR A 102 -24.36 -5.42 -5.35
C THR A 102 -24.28 -3.93 -5.67
N ALA A 103 -23.11 -3.30 -5.48
CA ALA A 103 -22.90 -1.90 -5.81
C ALA A 103 -23.05 -1.65 -7.32
N LEU A 104 -22.38 -2.46 -8.16
CA LEU A 104 -22.49 -2.32 -9.62
C LEU A 104 -23.92 -2.52 -10.11
N VAL A 105 -24.58 -3.62 -9.71
CA VAL A 105 -25.96 -3.89 -10.12
C VAL A 105 -26.92 -2.82 -9.59
N GLY A 106 -26.77 -2.39 -8.34
CA GLY A 106 -27.59 -1.35 -7.74
C GLY A 106 -27.44 -0.01 -8.45
N THR A 107 -26.21 0.43 -8.70
CA THR A 107 -25.91 1.66 -9.44
C THR A 107 -26.41 1.58 -10.88
N THR A 108 -26.19 0.47 -11.59
CA THR A 108 -26.72 0.26 -12.95
C THR A 108 -28.24 0.28 -12.99
N MET A 109 -28.91 -0.42 -12.06
CA MET A 109 -30.37 -0.46 -12.00
C MET A 109 -30.95 0.91 -11.69
N ALA A 110 -30.39 1.62 -10.71
CA ALA A 110 -30.79 2.99 -10.40
C ALA A 110 -30.60 3.90 -11.62
N PHE A 111 -29.48 3.77 -12.34
CA PHE A 111 -29.19 4.57 -13.53
C PHE A 111 -30.25 4.42 -14.64
N PHE A 112 -30.71 3.20 -14.91
CA PHE A 112 -31.73 2.96 -15.93
C PHE A 112 -33.12 3.49 -15.55
N LEU A 113 -33.36 3.79 -14.27
CA LEU A 113 -34.61 4.38 -13.79
C LEU A 113 -34.60 5.92 -13.78
N ILE A 114 -33.45 6.55 -14.08
CA ILE A 114 -33.31 8.01 -14.16
C ILE A 114 -33.89 8.51 -15.48
N ASP A 115 -34.63 9.61 -15.43
CA ASP A 115 -34.94 10.40 -16.62
C ASP A 115 -33.71 11.26 -16.96
N ARG A 116 -32.87 10.74 -17.85
CA ARG A 116 -31.49 11.21 -18.08
C ARG A 116 -31.39 12.44 -18.97
N GLY A 117 -32.38 12.68 -19.83
CA GLY A 117 -32.31 13.73 -20.84
C GLY A 117 -31.05 13.66 -21.71
N ALA A 118 -30.58 14.82 -22.15
CA ALA A 118 -29.34 14.97 -22.91
C ALA A 118 -28.09 14.97 -22.01
N THR A 119 -26.92 14.78 -22.60
CA THR A 119 -25.62 14.86 -21.93
C THR A 119 -25.49 16.13 -21.09
N THR A 120 -25.13 15.97 -19.82
CA THR A 120 -24.79 17.07 -18.92
C THR A 120 -23.50 16.78 -18.15
N VAL A 121 -22.67 17.82 -18.02
CA VAL A 121 -21.46 17.82 -17.17
C VAL A 121 -21.77 18.09 -15.69
N THR A 122 -22.99 18.50 -15.40
CA THR A 122 -23.49 18.86 -14.05
C THR A 122 -24.63 17.95 -13.60
N PHE A 123 -24.53 16.65 -13.90
CA PHE A 123 -25.57 15.63 -13.67
C PHE A 123 -26.25 15.70 -12.30
N MET A 124 -25.50 15.74 -11.19
CA MET A 124 -26.07 15.81 -9.84
C MET A 124 -26.75 17.14 -9.52
N ARG A 125 -26.40 18.20 -10.23
CA ARG A 125 -27.05 19.51 -10.09
C ARG A 125 -28.32 19.59 -10.92
N ASP A 126 -28.30 19.04 -12.13
CA ASP A 126 -29.40 19.17 -13.08
C ASP A 126 -30.49 18.12 -12.86
N LEU A 127 -30.11 16.91 -12.47
CA LEU A 127 -31.02 15.78 -12.29
C LEU A 127 -31.17 15.36 -10.82
N GLY A 128 -30.41 15.96 -9.90
CA GLY A 128 -30.33 15.53 -8.49
C GLY A 128 -31.63 15.60 -7.69
N ALA A 129 -32.66 16.30 -8.17
CA ALA A 129 -33.98 16.30 -7.56
C ALA A 129 -34.72 14.96 -7.73
N GLN A 130 -34.31 14.12 -8.69
CA GLN A 130 -34.93 12.82 -8.92
C GLN A 130 -34.51 11.79 -7.86
N PRO A 131 -35.45 11.04 -7.25
CA PRO A 131 -35.14 10.02 -6.25
C PRO A 131 -34.16 8.95 -6.75
N TRP A 132 -34.24 8.56 -8.03
CA TRP A 132 -33.34 7.57 -8.62
C TRP A 132 -31.91 8.08 -8.80
N VAL A 133 -31.72 9.39 -9.02
CA VAL A 133 -30.40 10.03 -9.06
C VAL A 133 -29.76 10.05 -7.67
N ALA A 134 -30.55 10.37 -6.65
CA ALA A 134 -30.10 10.27 -5.26
C ALA A 134 -29.75 8.82 -4.88
N ALA A 135 -30.59 7.84 -5.22
CA ALA A 135 -30.30 6.43 -4.96
C ALA A 135 -29.00 5.98 -5.65
N TYR A 136 -28.79 6.37 -6.91
CA TYR A 136 -27.57 6.12 -7.67
C TYR A 136 -26.33 6.63 -6.93
N SER A 137 -26.35 7.91 -6.53
CA SER A 137 -25.24 8.56 -5.82
C SER A 137 -25.00 7.94 -4.44
N ILE A 138 -26.07 7.72 -3.67
CA ILE A 138 -26.00 7.14 -2.32
C ILE A 138 -25.35 5.76 -2.35
N ILE A 139 -25.71 4.89 -3.30
CA ILE A 139 -25.09 3.55 -3.42
C ILE A 139 -23.58 3.69 -3.63
N MET A 140 -23.17 4.58 -4.54
CA MET A 140 -21.77 4.80 -4.86
C MET A 140 -20.97 5.37 -3.69
N PHE A 141 -21.44 6.45 -3.08
CA PHE A 141 -20.73 7.10 -1.98
C PHE A 141 -20.79 6.28 -0.69
N THR A 142 -21.82 5.45 -0.50
CA THR A 142 -21.84 4.44 0.57
C THR A 142 -20.75 3.41 0.36
N TYR A 143 -20.63 2.86 -0.86
CA TYR A 143 -19.57 1.91 -1.19
C TYR A 143 -18.17 2.54 -1.03
N CYS A 144 -17.99 3.77 -1.52
CA CYS A 144 -16.77 4.54 -1.32
C CYS A 144 -16.43 4.72 0.17
N GLY A 145 -17.39 5.18 0.98
CA GLY A 145 -17.24 5.38 2.41
C GLY A 145 -16.85 4.09 3.16
N ILE A 146 -17.41 2.95 2.76
CA ILE A 146 -17.03 1.62 3.29
C ILE A 146 -15.57 1.30 3.00
N ILE A 147 -15.13 1.45 1.74
CA ILE A 147 -13.74 1.16 1.33
C ILE A 147 -12.76 2.11 2.03
N LEU A 148 -13.10 3.39 2.13
CA LEU A 148 -12.31 4.39 2.83
C LEU A 148 -12.29 4.15 4.34
N GLY A 149 -13.39 3.67 4.93
CA GLY A 149 -13.44 3.22 6.32
C GLY A 149 -12.46 2.07 6.58
N ALA A 150 -12.43 1.07 5.69
CA ALA A 150 -11.45 -0.01 5.77
C ALA A 150 -10.00 0.53 5.67
N MET A 151 -9.74 1.45 4.75
CA MET A 151 -8.45 2.12 4.62
C MET A 151 -8.07 2.92 5.87
N LEU A 152 -9.01 3.64 6.47
CA LEU A 152 -8.79 4.40 7.70
C LEU A 152 -8.38 3.48 8.85
N THR A 153 -9.04 2.32 9.01
CA THR A 153 -8.65 1.35 10.06
C THR A 153 -7.22 0.84 9.88
N LEU A 154 -6.80 0.59 8.64
CA LEU A 154 -5.43 0.18 8.33
C LEU A 154 -4.44 1.33 8.61
N ALA A 155 -4.76 2.55 8.17
CA ALA A 155 -3.93 3.72 8.38
C ALA A 155 -3.73 4.03 9.87
N MET A 156 -4.79 3.94 10.67
CA MET A 156 -4.71 4.09 12.14
C MET A 156 -3.83 3.03 12.77
N ARG A 157 -3.92 1.76 12.34
CA ARG A 157 -3.04 0.70 12.84
C ARG A 157 -1.58 0.96 12.47
N GLN A 158 -1.31 1.31 11.21
CA GLN A 158 0.03 1.66 10.75
C GLN A 158 0.60 2.85 11.51
N PHE A 159 -0.23 3.84 11.83
CA PHE A 159 0.17 4.99 12.63
C PHE A 159 0.51 4.59 14.08
N ARG A 160 -0.25 3.68 14.69
CA ARG A 160 -0.01 3.22 16.07
C ARG A 160 1.21 2.31 16.21
N ILE A 161 1.48 1.47 15.21
CA ILE A 161 2.58 0.48 15.24
C ILE A 161 3.85 1.04 14.59
N GLY A 162 3.71 1.97 13.65
CA GLY A 162 4.80 2.53 12.87
C GLY A 162 5.80 3.30 13.72
N LYS A 163 7.08 3.15 13.39
CA LYS A 163 8.18 3.93 13.96
C LYS A 163 8.92 4.68 12.84
N GLY A 164 9.40 5.88 13.15
CA GLY A 164 10.22 6.68 12.23
C GLY A 164 9.50 7.04 10.91
N ALA A 165 10.19 6.88 9.78
CA ALA A 165 9.73 7.35 8.47
C ALA A 165 8.42 6.74 7.94
N GLN A 166 7.93 5.64 8.53
CA GLN A 166 6.64 5.02 8.15
C GLN A 166 5.42 5.73 8.72
N LEU A 167 5.61 6.67 9.67
CA LEU A 167 4.53 7.49 10.22
C LEU A 167 3.94 8.45 9.18
N ILE A 168 4.75 8.99 8.28
CA ILE A 168 4.30 10.01 7.32
C ILE A 168 3.28 9.42 6.34
N PRO A 169 3.55 8.30 5.64
CA PRO A 169 2.53 7.69 4.77
C PRO A 169 1.25 7.29 5.53
N ALA A 170 1.38 6.80 6.76
CA ALA A 170 0.24 6.41 7.58
C ALA A 170 -0.64 7.62 7.95
N LEU A 171 -0.03 8.75 8.32
CA LEU A 171 -0.72 10.00 8.64
C LEU A 171 -1.44 10.56 7.40
N LEU A 172 -0.77 10.59 6.24
CA LEU A 172 -1.39 11.04 4.99
C LEU A 172 -2.59 10.17 4.63
N LEU A 173 -2.47 8.84 4.71
CA LEU A 173 -3.60 7.94 4.46
C LEU A 173 -4.74 8.12 5.47
N LEU A 174 -4.43 8.42 6.73
CA LEU A 174 -5.43 8.68 7.78
C LEU A 174 -6.22 9.95 7.48
N ILE A 175 -5.53 11.05 7.14
CA ILE A 175 -6.18 12.32 6.79
C ILE A 175 -7.00 12.14 5.51
N GLY A 176 -6.42 11.56 4.47
CA GLY A 176 -7.12 11.35 3.18
C GLY A 176 -8.35 10.46 3.30
N SER A 177 -8.26 9.36 4.06
CA SER A 177 -9.40 8.47 4.28
C SER A 177 -10.49 9.14 5.12
N SER A 178 -10.12 9.88 6.17
CA SER A 178 -11.06 10.66 6.99
C SER A 178 -11.79 11.72 6.16
N SER A 179 -11.05 12.48 5.35
CA SER A 179 -11.64 13.47 4.43
C SER A 179 -12.57 12.83 3.41
N GLY A 180 -12.23 11.66 2.85
CA GLY A 180 -13.08 10.97 1.90
C GLY A 180 -14.34 10.34 2.51
N ILE A 181 -14.29 9.90 3.78
CA ILE A 181 -15.49 9.50 4.53
C ILE A 181 -16.38 10.72 4.77
N ALA A 182 -15.81 11.84 5.23
CA ALA A 182 -16.54 13.09 5.41
C ALA A 182 -17.16 13.59 4.09
N LEU A 183 -16.45 13.46 2.97
CA LEU A 183 -16.98 13.73 1.63
C LEU A 183 -18.18 12.84 1.31
N SER A 184 -18.08 11.54 1.59
CA SER A 184 -19.17 10.60 1.33
C SER A 184 -20.43 10.95 2.14
N VAL A 185 -20.26 11.30 3.41
CA VAL A 185 -21.36 11.78 4.26
C VAL A 185 -21.95 13.09 3.74
N ALA A 186 -21.11 14.04 3.34
CA ALA A 186 -21.55 15.32 2.78
C ALA A 186 -22.37 15.13 1.50
N VAL A 187 -21.94 14.25 0.58
CA VAL A 187 -22.68 13.97 -0.65
C VAL A 187 -24.01 13.30 -0.37
N ILE A 188 -24.04 12.26 0.47
CA ILE A 188 -25.29 11.59 0.85
C ILE A 188 -26.27 12.59 1.50
N THR A 189 -25.76 13.48 2.35
CA THR A 189 -26.57 14.54 2.98
C THR A 189 -27.11 15.52 1.93
N MET A 190 -26.29 15.89 0.96
CA MET A 190 -26.67 16.76 -0.16
C MET A 190 -27.76 16.11 -1.01
N ASP A 191 -27.65 14.82 -1.32
CA ASP A 191 -28.63 14.07 -2.10
C ASP A 191 -30.00 14.02 -1.39
N LEU A 192 -30.01 13.72 -0.09
CA LEU A 192 -31.23 13.72 0.71
C LEU A 192 -31.85 15.13 0.80
N ALA A 193 -31.02 16.16 0.96
CA ALA A 193 -31.47 17.55 0.99
C ALA A 193 -32.08 17.98 -0.35
N HIS A 194 -31.52 17.51 -1.47
CA HIS A 194 -32.01 17.83 -2.81
C HIS A 194 -33.38 17.18 -3.06
N VAL A 195 -33.54 15.89 -2.73
CA VAL A 195 -34.80 15.15 -2.90
C VAL A 195 -35.91 15.67 -1.98
N THR A 196 -35.56 16.14 -0.78
CA THR A 196 -36.54 16.74 0.16
C THR A 196 -36.84 18.22 -0.14
N GLY A 197 -36.23 18.80 -1.16
CA GLY A 197 -36.42 20.20 -1.56
C GLY A 197 -35.73 21.21 -0.64
N ASN A 198 -34.89 20.79 0.32
CA ASN A 198 -34.15 21.67 1.20
C ASN A 198 -32.85 22.20 0.54
N LEU A 199 -33.03 23.07 -0.46
CA LEU A 199 -31.94 23.59 -1.28
C LEU A 199 -30.98 24.51 -0.50
N GLN A 200 -31.44 25.15 0.59
CA GLN A 200 -30.58 26.00 1.41
C GLN A 200 -29.56 25.16 2.16
N PHE A 201 -30.01 24.08 2.82
CA PHE A 201 -29.14 23.15 3.51
C PHE A 201 -28.18 22.44 2.54
N MET A 202 -28.70 22.00 1.38
CA MET A 202 -27.90 21.43 0.29
C MET A 202 -26.73 22.36 -0.10
N ARG A 203 -27.00 23.66 -0.31
CA ARG A 203 -25.96 24.64 -0.67
C ARG A 203 -24.93 24.82 0.44
N SER A 204 -25.36 24.89 1.70
CA SER A 204 -24.45 25.00 2.84
C SER A 204 -23.47 23.81 2.92
N VAL A 205 -23.97 22.59 2.69
CA VAL A 205 -23.12 21.38 2.68
C VAL A 205 -22.24 21.33 1.43
N SER A 206 -22.74 21.79 0.27
CA SER A 206 -22.01 21.78 -1.00
C SER A 206 -20.69 22.57 -0.95
N ALA A 207 -20.58 23.60 -0.10
CA ALA A 207 -19.36 24.36 0.11
C ALA A 207 -18.18 23.51 0.61
N ALA A 208 -18.46 22.43 1.35
CA ALA A 208 -17.44 21.50 1.85
C ALA A 208 -16.95 20.50 0.79
N TYR A 209 -17.70 20.28 -0.29
CA TYR A 209 -17.41 19.25 -1.30
C TYR A 209 -16.04 19.44 -1.96
N GLY A 210 -15.77 20.63 -2.51
CA GLY A 210 -14.52 20.92 -3.21
C GLY A 210 -13.29 20.70 -2.33
N PRO A 211 -13.21 21.33 -1.15
CA PRO A 211 -12.12 21.13 -0.21
C PRO A 211 -11.96 19.68 0.25
N LEU A 212 -13.05 19.00 0.64
CA LEU A 212 -13.00 17.61 1.10
C LEU A 212 -12.51 16.67 0.00
N SER A 213 -12.99 16.86 -1.23
CA SER A 213 -12.55 16.08 -2.39
C SER A 213 -11.06 16.27 -2.66
N LEU A 214 -10.57 17.51 -2.68
CA LEU A 214 -9.16 17.80 -2.91
C LEU A 214 -8.28 17.20 -1.81
N LEU A 215 -8.64 17.39 -0.54
CA LEU A 215 -7.90 16.83 0.60
C LEU A 215 -7.88 15.30 0.53
N ALA A 216 -9.02 14.66 0.27
CA ALA A 216 -9.12 13.21 0.17
C ALA A 216 -8.17 12.67 -0.91
N PHE A 217 -8.28 13.15 -2.15
CA PHE A 217 -7.45 12.66 -3.26
C PHE A 217 -5.97 13.01 -3.08
N LEU A 218 -5.65 14.23 -2.65
CA LEU A 218 -4.27 14.67 -2.45
C LEU A 218 -3.56 13.78 -1.41
N PHE A 219 -4.17 13.61 -0.24
CA PHE A 219 -3.56 12.87 0.85
C PHE A 219 -3.55 11.36 0.60
N LEU A 220 -4.58 10.80 -0.03
CA LEU A 220 -4.56 9.39 -0.46
C LEU A 220 -3.45 9.14 -1.48
N CYS A 221 -3.36 9.98 -2.52
CA CYS A 221 -2.31 9.83 -3.55
C CYS A 221 -0.92 10.00 -2.95
N ALA A 222 -0.71 11.02 -2.11
CA ALA A 222 0.57 11.24 -1.44
C ALA A 222 0.93 10.06 -0.51
N GLY A 223 -0.03 9.55 0.26
CA GLY A 223 0.17 8.40 1.14
C GLY A 223 0.59 7.14 0.37
N PHE A 224 -0.11 6.79 -0.71
CA PHE A 224 0.23 5.62 -1.54
C PHE A 224 1.54 5.79 -2.30
N ALA A 225 1.87 6.99 -2.78
CA ALA A 225 3.12 7.27 -3.47
C ALA A 225 4.32 7.26 -2.51
N MET A 226 4.13 7.69 -1.27
CA MET A 226 5.22 7.81 -0.29
C MET A 226 5.60 6.46 0.33
N GLN A 227 4.67 5.51 0.48
CA GLN A 227 4.97 4.16 0.96
C GLN A 227 6.14 3.47 0.23
N PRO A 228 6.13 3.31 -1.12
CA PRO A 228 7.24 2.70 -1.84
C PRO A 228 8.51 3.55 -1.81
N MET A 229 8.38 4.87 -1.80
CA MET A 229 9.52 5.78 -1.73
C MET A 229 10.30 5.62 -0.41
N VAL A 230 9.59 5.63 0.73
CA VAL A 230 10.18 5.41 2.06
C VAL A 230 10.84 4.04 2.15
N ARG A 231 10.17 2.99 1.64
CA ARG A 231 10.74 1.64 1.63
C ARG A 231 12.03 1.56 0.81
N ASN A 232 12.06 2.12 -0.40
CA ASN A 232 13.25 2.12 -1.24
C ASN A 232 14.40 2.93 -0.61
N LEU A 233 14.11 4.05 0.05
CA LEU A 233 15.11 4.81 0.81
C LEU A 233 15.67 4.01 1.98
N GLN A 234 14.82 3.29 2.71
CA GLN A 234 15.24 2.40 3.80
C GLN A 234 16.11 1.25 3.28
N GLU A 235 15.70 0.58 2.19
CA GLU A 235 16.49 -0.48 1.55
C GLU A 235 17.85 0.03 1.07
N ARG A 236 17.92 1.22 0.48
CA ARG A 236 19.19 1.84 0.04
C ARG A 236 20.09 2.21 1.22
N ALA A 237 19.53 2.85 2.24
CA ALA A 237 20.27 3.19 3.45
C ALA A 237 20.79 1.92 4.15
N ARG A 238 20.01 0.84 4.11
CA ARG A 238 20.40 -0.46 4.65
C ARG A 238 21.53 -1.09 3.86
N ARG A 239 21.47 -1.09 2.53
CA ARG A 239 22.59 -1.56 1.67
C ARG A 239 23.85 -0.75 1.91
N ALA A 240 23.74 0.58 1.97
CA ALA A 240 24.88 1.44 2.28
C ALA A 240 25.53 1.10 3.63
N ARG A 241 24.72 0.87 4.68
CA ARG A 241 25.23 0.42 5.99
C ARG A 241 25.86 -0.97 5.92
N THR A 242 25.28 -1.89 5.15
CA THR A 242 25.80 -3.25 4.97
C THR A 242 27.16 -3.22 4.26
N ALA A 243 27.28 -2.41 3.20
CA ALA A 243 28.54 -2.19 2.49
C ALA A 243 29.60 -1.50 3.38
N GLU A 244 29.20 -0.53 4.21
CA GLU A 244 30.09 0.10 5.20
C GLU A 244 30.57 -0.92 6.25
N MET A 245 29.69 -1.79 6.73
CA MET A 245 30.06 -2.86 7.67
C MET A 245 31.01 -3.87 7.03
N LEU A 246 30.73 -4.33 5.81
CA LEU A 246 31.63 -5.20 5.05
C LEU A 246 33.02 -4.57 4.88
N GLN A 247 33.11 -3.30 4.51
CA GLN A 247 34.40 -2.60 4.37
C GLN A 247 35.18 -2.55 5.69
N ARG A 248 34.50 -2.43 6.83
CA ARG A 248 35.16 -2.40 8.14
C ARG A 248 35.53 -3.80 8.66
N LEU A 249 34.74 -4.81 8.32
CA LEU A 249 34.99 -6.21 8.68
C LEU A 249 36.05 -6.87 7.78
N ASP A 250 36.30 -6.34 6.60
CA ASP A 250 37.20 -6.92 5.60
C ASP A 250 38.60 -7.21 6.18
N SER A 251 39.19 -6.28 6.94
CA SER A 251 40.51 -6.47 7.54
C SER A 251 40.51 -7.56 8.62
N LEU A 252 39.46 -7.63 9.44
CA LEU A 252 39.27 -8.65 10.48
C LEU A 252 39.04 -10.03 9.88
N TRP A 253 38.23 -10.10 8.83
CA TRP A 253 37.95 -11.31 8.11
C TRP A 253 39.22 -11.89 7.48
N HIS A 254 40.03 -11.06 6.81
CA HIS A 254 41.33 -11.50 6.27
C HIS A 254 42.30 -12.00 7.36
N GLN A 255 42.25 -11.43 8.57
CA GLN A 255 43.01 -11.95 9.70
C GLN A 255 42.49 -13.32 10.17
N ALA A 256 41.16 -13.47 10.33
CA ALA A 256 40.52 -14.72 10.73
C ALA A 256 40.79 -15.86 9.73
N VAL A 257 40.66 -15.61 8.43
CA VAL A 257 40.90 -16.59 7.36
C VAL A 257 42.37 -17.01 7.28
N ARG A 258 43.31 -16.09 7.53
CA ARG A 258 44.75 -16.45 7.60
C ARG A 258 45.05 -17.44 8.70
N VAL A 259 44.36 -17.31 9.83
CA VAL A 259 44.54 -18.16 11.00
C VAL A 259 43.82 -19.50 10.82
N ARG A 260 42.71 -19.53 10.06
CA ARG A 260 41.96 -20.73 9.72
C ARG A 260 41.65 -20.82 8.21
N PRO A 261 42.60 -21.32 7.38
CA PRO A 261 42.45 -21.36 5.92
C PRO A 261 41.38 -22.32 5.38
N GLY A 262 40.86 -23.21 6.25
CA GLY A 262 40.16 -24.44 5.86
C GLY A 262 38.75 -24.31 5.29
N LEU A 263 38.18 -23.11 5.14
CA LEU A 263 36.81 -22.91 4.63
C LEU A 263 36.72 -22.07 3.34
N SER A 264 37.72 -21.24 3.04
CA SER A 264 37.62 -20.24 1.97
C SER A 264 37.96 -20.77 0.56
N THR A 265 38.64 -21.92 0.45
CA THR A 265 39.15 -22.42 -0.84
C THR A 265 38.13 -23.24 -1.65
N ALA A 266 37.08 -23.78 -1.02
CA ALA A 266 36.14 -24.70 -1.69
C ALA A 266 35.06 -24.00 -2.55
N GLN A 267 34.90 -22.67 -2.48
CA GLN A 267 33.70 -21.99 -3.00
C GLN A 267 33.94 -20.69 -3.76
N SER A 268 35.18 -20.42 -4.19
CA SER A 268 35.52 -19.28 -5.07
C SER A 268 34.68 -19.21 -6.36
N SER A 269 34.08 -20.34 -6.76
CA SER A 269 33.20 -20.51 -7.92
C SER A 269 31.73 -20.12 -7.72
N THR A 270 31.28 -19.77 -6.51
CA THR A 270 29.87 -19.37 -6.21
C THR A 270 29.68 -17.86 -6.02
N SER A 271 30.78 -17.08 -6.10
CA SER A 271 30.88 -15.68 -5.66
C SER A 271 30.21 -14.63 -6.55
N GLN A 272 29.70 -14.98 -7.74
CA GLN A 272 29.20 -13.99 -8.69
C GLN A 272 27.74 -13.54 -8.47
N ILE A 273 26.99 -14.20 -7.57
CA ILE A 273 25.58 -13.84 -7.28
C ILE A 273 25.29 -13.96 -5.77
N GLU A 274 26.22 -13.53 -4.93
CA GLU A 274 25.97 -13.51 -3.48
C GLU A 274 25.44 -12.14 -3.06
N ASP A 275 24.29 -12.11 -2.36
CA ASP A 275 23.71 -10.88 -1.82
C ASP A 275 24.61 -10.30 -0.71
N GLU A 276 24.70 -8.97 -0.60
CA GLU A 276 25.60 -8.30 0.35
C GLU A 276 25.31 -8.69 1.81
N GLU A 277 24.04 -8.96 2.15
CA GLU A 277 23.65 -9.45 3.49
C GLU A 277 24.13 -10.90 3.73
N SER A 278 24.15 -11.74 2.68
CA SER A 278 24.65 -13.12 2.77
C SER A 278 26.16 -13.15 2.94
N ARG A 279 26.87 -12.28 2.22
CA ARG A 279 28.31 -12.07 2.41
C ARG A 279 28.61 -11.57 3.82
N LEU A 280 27.87 -10.59 4.33
CA LEU A 280 28.06 -10.08 5.69
C LEU A 280 27.82 -11.17 6.74
N HIS A 281 26.78 -11.99 6.55
CA HIS A 281 26.50 -13.13 7.44
C HIS A 281 27.67 -14.12 7.47
N ARG A 282 28.22 -14.47 6.30
CA ARG A 282 29.36 -15.37 6.19
C ARG A 282 30.61 -14.82 6.89
N GLU A 283 30.98 -13.56 6.61
CA GLU A 283 32.17 -12.95 7.23
C GLU A 283 32.08 -12.95 8.76
N ILE A 284 30.89 -12.70 9.33
CA ILE A 284 30.64 -12.77 10.78
C ILE A 284 30.84 -14.19 11.32
N VAL A 285 30.29 -15.22 10.65
CA VAL A 285 30.41 -16.62 11.07
C VAL A 285 31.86 -17.07 11.05
N GLU A 286 32.61 -16.73 10.00
CA GLU A 286 34.02 -17.12 9.87
C GLU A 286 34.91 -16.45 10.93
N ILE A 287 34.64 -15.18 11.28
CA ILE A 287 35.32 -14.50 12.39
C ILE A 287 34.98 -15.16 13.73
N ARG A 288 33.70 -15.47 13.99
CA ARG A 288 33.27 -16.16 15.22
C ARG A 288 33.89 -17.54 15.37
N ASP A 289 33.96 -18.30 14.29
CA ASP A 289 34.60 -19.61 14.27
C ASP A 289 36.10 -19.51 14.63
N ALA A 290 36.81 -18.52 14.07
CA ALA A 290 38.22 -18.30 14.37
C ALA A 290 38.45 -17.90 15.84
N MET A 291 37.50 -17.20 16.48
CA MET A 291 37.57 -16.87 17.91
C MET A 291 37.36 -18.09 18.82
N ILE A 292 36.52 -19.05 18.40
CA ILE A 292 36.14 -20.20 19.23
C ILE A 292 37.17 -21.33 19.13
N ASP A 293 37.93 -21.41 18.04
CA ASP A 293 38.91 -22.48 17.82
C ASP A 293 40.09 -22.37 18.83
N PRO A 294 40.22 -23.32 19.77
CA PRO A 294 41.25 -23.27 20.81
C PRO A 294 42.66 -23.53 20.25
N ARG A 295 42.79 -23.91 18.98
CA ARG A 295 44.07 -24.16 18.31
C ARG A 295 44.69 -22.89 17.74
N THR A 296 43.96 -21.78 17.76
CA THR A 296 44.36 -20.53 17.13
C THR A 296 44.34 -19.37 18.12
N ALA A 297 45.43 -18.62 18.22
CA ALA A 297 45.51 -17.40 19.02
C ALA A 297 44.90 -16.22 18.23
N PHE A 298 43.57 -16.22 18.08
CA PHE A 298 42.84 -15.13 17.44
C PHE A 298 42.09 -14.31 18.52
N GLU A 299 42.78 -13.29 19.05
CA GLU A 299 42.20 -12.37 20.02
C GLU A 299 41.80 -11.05 19.35
N LEU A 300 40.56 -10.64 19.56
CA LEU A 300 40.05 -9.36 19.09
C LEU A 300 40.22 -8.27 20.15
N THR A 301 40.53 -7.06 19.71
CA THR A 301 40.47 -5.88 20.56
C THR A 301 39.02 -5.55 20.94
N LYS A 302 38.81 -4.79 22.02
CA LYS A 302 37.48 -4.35 22.46
C LYS A 302 36.71 -3.59 21.37
N ALA A 303 37.42 -2.82 20.53
CA ALA A 303 36.82 -2.08 19.42
C ALA A 303 36.29 -3.02 18.32
N GLU A 304 37.04 -4.07 18.00
CA GLU A 304 36.68 -5.06 16.98
C GLU A 304 35.52 -5.96 17.43
N VAL A 305 35.49 -6.34 18.72
CA VAL A 305 34.34 -7.02 19.32
C VAL A 305 33.07 -6.17 19.21
N THR A 306 33.17 -4.87 19.52
CA THR A 306 32.02 -3.94 19.41
C THR A 306 31.51 -3.85 17.97
N LEU A 307 32.43 -3.85 17.00
CA LEU A 307 32.11 -3.79 15.57
C LEU A 307 31.42 -5.06 15.08
N LEU A 308 31.92 -6.24 15.49
CA LEU A 308 31.31 -7.53 15.19
C LEU A 308 29.89 -7.64 15.77
N GLU A 309 29.70 -7.24 17.03
CA GLU A 309 28.38 -7.21 17.66
C GLU A 309 27.41 -6.23 16.98
N GLN A 310 27.90 -5.10 16.47
CA GLN A 310 27.08 -4.14 15.74
C GLN A 310 26.60 -4.72 14.40
N ALA A 311 27.46 -5.46 13.71
CA ALA A 311 27.13 -6.14 12.46
C ALA A 311 26.16 -7.32 12.68
N GLU A 312 26.36 -8.11 13.74
CA GLU A 312 25.42 -9.14 14.18
C GLU A 312 24.04 -8.55 14.48
N ARG A 313 23.98 -7.46 15.26
CA ARG A 313 22.72 -6.77 15.57
C ARG A 313 22.01 -6.25 14.32
N HIS A 314 22.76 -5.77 13.33
CA HIS A 314 22.21 -5.30 12.04
C HIS A 314 21.59 -6.45 11.21
N LEU A 315 22.19 -7.64 11.23
CA LEU A 315 21.62 -8.83 10.58
C LEU A 315 20.42 -9.41 11.36
N LEU A 316 20.49 -9.47 12.69
CA LEU A 316 19.40 -9.97 13.54
C LEU A 316 18.16 -9.06 13.49
N GLY A 317 18.37 -7.74 13.30
CA GLY A 317 17.30 -6.79 12.99
C GLY A 317 16.54 -7.10 11.69
N SER A 318 17.08 -7.95 10.81
CA SER A 318 16.41 -8.52 9.63
C SER A 318 15.52 -9.72 9.97
N SER A 319 16.00 -10.61 10.84
CA SER A 319 15.32 -11.88 11.14
C SER A 319 14.06 -11.72 11.98
N GLY A 320 13.89 -10.58 12.68
CA GLY A 320 12.69 -10.29 13.46
C GLY A 320 11.43 -9.97 12.65
N ALA A 321 11.53 -9.78 11.33
CA ALA A 321 10.38 -9.50 10.45
C ALA A 321 9.83 -10.74 9.72
N ASP A 322 10.58 -11.84 9.65
CA ASP A 322 10.19 -13.07 8.93
C ASP A 322 10.15 -14.34 9.80
N ALA A 323 10.47 -14.28 11.10
CA ALA A 323 10.47 -15.45 12.00
C ALA A 323 9.26 -15.47 12.96
N ASN A 324 8.05 -15.57 12.42
CA ASN A 324 6.92 -16.11 13.19
C ASN A 324 6.84 -17.63 12.95
N GLY A 325 7.58 -18.41 13.72
CA GLY A 325 7.54 -19.87 13.60
C GLY A 325 8.62 -20.68 14.31
N LYS A 326 8.68 -20.57 15.65
CA LYS A 326 9.38 -21.44 16.62
C LYS A 326 10.93 -21.50 16.57
N PRO A 327 11.61 -21.36 17.73
CA PRO A 327 12.98 -21.81 17.85
C PRO A 327 13.02 -23.34 17.76
N ALA A 328 13.82 -23.87 16.84
CA ALA A 328 14.24 -25.26 16.88
C ALA A 328 15.14 -25.44 18.11
N VAL A 329 14.52 -25.87 19.21
CA VAL A 329 15.22 -26.44 20.35
C VAL A 329 15.90 -27.70 19.84
N VAL A 330 17.23 -27.64 19.69
CA VAL A 330 18.06 -28.84 19.55
C VAL A 330 17.97 -29.58 20.89
N ALA A 331 17.12 -30.60 20.94
CA ALA A 331 17.07 -31.51 22.08
C ALA A 331 18.37 -32.34 22.11
N PRO A 332 18.96 -32.59 23.29
CA PRO A 332 20.12 -33.46 23.41
C PRO A 332 19.73 -34.90 23.03
N ARG A 333 20.53 -35.54 22.18
CA ARG A 333 20.40 -36.96 21.83
C ARG A 333 20.48 -37.81 23.10
N SER A 334 19.50 -38.68 23.31
CA SER A 334 19.52 -39.69 24.37
C SER A 334 20.59 -40.76 24.08
N PRO A 335 21.19 -41.39 25.11
CA PRO A 335 22.34 -42.27 24.95
C PRO A 335 22.08 -43.65 24.32
N ASP A 336 20.86 -43.96 23.86
CA ASP A 336 20.42 -45.34 23.68
C ASP A 336 20.40 -45.83 22.21
N GLU A 337 21.08 -45.15 21.30
CA GLU A 337 21.10 -45.48 19.86
C GLU A 337 22.49 -45.83 19.35
N ARG A 338 23.35 -46.38 20.22
CA ARG A 338 24.72 -46.80 19.88
C ARG A 338 24.90 -48.30 19.63
N ASP A 339 23.84 -49.10 19.79
CA ASP A 339 23.84 -50.53 19.48
C ASP A 339 22.69 -50.88 18.53
N ARG A 340 22.91 -50.68 17.23
CA ARG A 340 22.28 -51.42 16.10
C ARG A 340 22.69 -50.76 14.79
N THR A 341 23.86 -51.19 14.28
CA THR A 341 24.18 -51.63 12.89
C THR A 341 25.65 -51.36 12.61
#